data_AF-A0A1Q4D7H9-F1
#
_entry.id   AF-A0A1Q4D7H9-F1
#
_cell.length_a   1.000
_cell.length_b   1.000
_cell.length_c   1.000
_cell.angle_alpha   90.00
_cell.angle_beta   90.00
_cell.angle_gamma   90.00
#
_symmetry.space_group_name_H-M   'P 1'
#
loop_
_entity.id
_entity.type
_entity.pdbx_description
1 polymer ?
#
loop_
_entity_poly.entity_id
_entity_poly.type
_entity_poly.pdbx_seq_one_letter_code
_entity_poly.pdbx_strand_id
1 'polypeptide(L)'
;MEDLELELARMQATLAEVGALDHLHLAARRRDAEQRLNTVLAEEHVARTRVAQIEREVTQVRSELVETRDEQLLQAAGVYEYTHPLDSAVAYKDRLVQLRTETKDLVKTRRAVTGSVDWTVNGSRTQGAKMVKDFSTLMLRAYNAEADNCVRTVKPHTLASVALRLDKTRTTIARLGATMTIAITERYHRLRIREIELTADYLAKVETERELIRAQKEAAREEERARRDFEREKAKLLKEQAHYQAAYNRLLTQGPAADAAAVEQLRGQLERLGADIATVEARAANTRAGYVYVISNIGSFGDHIVKIGMTRRLEPMDRVRELGDASVPFRFDVHALVFSDDAVGLETTLHNAFAEQRVNKVNRHREFFRATPAQVRHRLAQAAGSHPLEFTETVEAIEWRASGAETTLAPLPPEQVIAPPLSEDAEDLDNPEQVVPTATLRSGQLLPLLGLQRLRLVLQTDGDTDIDPVAFLLTDQGVIRSDEDMVFYGQPDHPSGAITLASDDTGAATALHVTFDATPTDVTEILLTAQLPTDRPAGATCLRVLDLDTGHDLGRLDLPTPGPTGLLQLGALHREATHWSLRTQLDALDLDLAALATAAGIDIN
;
A
#
# COMPACT_ATOMS: atom_id res chain seq x y z
N MET A 1 -10.35 -70.36 68.25
CA MET A 1 -10.06 -68.98 67.79
C MET A 1 -8.58 -68.70 67.97
N GLU A 2 -8.02 -68.88 69.16
CA GLU A 2 -6.57 -68.71 69.40
C GLU A 2 -5.68 -69.57 68.49
N ASP A 3 -6.00 -70.84 68.24
CA ASP A 3 -5.19 -71.69 67.33
C ASP A 3 -5.23 -71.21 65.86
N LEU A 4 -6.36 -70.65 65.42
CA LEU A 4 -6.53 -70.10 64.07
C LEU A 4 -5.78 -68.77 63.90
N GLU A 5 -5.75 -67.94 64.94
CA GLU A 5 -4.97 -66.70 64.95
C GLU A 5 -3.46 -66.98 64.99
N LEU A 6 -3.04 -68.01 65.72
CA LEU A 6 -1.64 -68.46 65.76
C LEU A 6 -1.19 -69.03 64.41
N GLU A 7 -2.05 -69.79 63.74
CA GLU A 7 -1.76 -70.37 62.43
C GLU A 7 -1.73 -69.30 61.33
N LEU A 8 -2.61 -68.30 61.41
CA LEU A 8 -2.64 -67.15 60.50
C LEU A 8 -1.42 -66.24 60.70
N ALA A 9 -1.01 -66.01 61.96
CA ALA A 9 0.23 -65.30 62.28
C ALA A 9 1.48 -66.04 61.81
N ARG A 10 1.52 -67.38 61.93
CA ARG A 10 2.61 -68.21 61.38
C ARG A 10 2.64 -68.14 59.86
N MET A 11 1.50 -68.31 59.19
CA MET A 11 1.40 -68.20 57.73
C MET A 11 1.86 -66.82 57.24
N GLN A 12 1.44 -65.75 57.90
CA GLN A 12 1.89 -64.38 57.60
C GLN A 12 3.39 -64.19 57.83
N ALA A 13 3.96 -64.76 58.89
CA ALA A 13 5.39 -64.73 59.15
C ALA A 13 6.20 -65.47 58.05
N THR A 14 5.77 -66.67 57.64
CA THR A 14 6.40 -67.40 56.51
C THR A 14 6.24 -66.67 55.17
N LEU A 15 5.09 -66.03 54.91
CA LEU A 15 4.87 -65.23 53.69
C LEU A 15 5.76 -63.98 53.64
N ALA A 16 6.07 -63.39 54.80
CA ALA A 16 7.00 -62.28 54.93
C ALA A 16 8.48 -62.76 54.80
N GLU A 17 8.83 -63.91 55.36
CA GLU A 17 10.18 -64.50 55.29
C GLU A 17 10.60 -64.87 53.86
N VAL A 18 9.64 -65.30 53.02
CA VAL A 18 9.87 -65.69 51.62
C VAL A 18 9.75 -64.50 50.66
N GLY A 19 9.49 -63.27 51.16
CA GLY A 19 9.35 -62.05 50.33
C GLY A 19 8.15 -62.09 49.36
N ALA A 20 7.24 -63.07 49.51
CA ALA A 20 6.15 -63.32 48.57
C ALA A 20 5.08 -62.21 48.59
N LEU A 21 4.89 -61.54 49.75
CA LEU A 21 4.03 -60.36 49.86
C LEU A 21 4.63 -59.14 49.14
N ASP A 22 5.95 -58.94 49.20
CA ASP A 22 6.62 -57.86 48.46
C ASP A 22 6.58 -58.09 46.95
N HIS A 23 6.77 -59.34 46.50
CA HIS A 23 6.63 -59.70 45.08
C HIS A 23 5.21 -59.47 44.55
N LEU A 24 4.17 -59.72 45.36
CA LEU A 24 2.78 -59.44 45.00
C LEU A 24 2.49 -57.94 44.90
N HIS A 25 2.97 -57.14 45.86
CA HIS A 25 2.83 -55.67 45.81
C HIS A 25 3.62 -55.04 44.65
N LEU A 26 4.83 -55.53 44.37
CA LEU A 26 5.63 -55.14 43.21
C LEU A 26 4.94 -55.50 41.89
N ALA A 27 4.36 -56.71 41.80
CA ALA A 27 3.61 -57.13 40.62
C ALA A 27 2.33 -56.29 40.41
N ALA A 28 1.63 -55.92 41.49
CA ALA A 28 0.47 -55.03 41.43
C ALA A 28 0.87 -53.62 40.96
N ARG A 29 1.91 -53.02 41.56
CA ARG A 29 2.44 -51.72 41.14
C ARG A 29 2.93 -51.72 39.70
N ARG A 30 3.54 -52.82 39.25
CA ARG A 30 3.98 -52.98 37.85
C ARG A 30 2.79 -53.00 36.90
N ARG A 31 1.72 -53.74 37.22
CA ARG A 31 0.49 -53.75 36.41
C ARG A 31 -0.18 -52.38 36.37
N ASP A 32 -0.25 -51.66 37.50
CA ASP A 32 -0.80 -50.31 37.53
C ASP A 32 0.04 -49.33 36.68
N ALA A 33 1.37 -49.46 36.73
CA ALA A 33 2.28 -48.66 35.91
C ALA A 33 2.16 -49.01 34.41
N GLU A 34 2.06 -50.30 34.07
CA GLU A 34 1.81 -50.77 32.69
C GLU A 34 0.47 -50.27 32.15
N GLN A 35 -0.58 -50.28 32.96
CA GLN A 35 -1.88 -49.72 32.59
C GLN A 35 -1.82 -48.20 32.38
N ARG A 36 -1.18 -47.45 33.28
CA ARG A 36 -0.99 -46.00 33.12
C ARG A 36 -0.18 -45.67 31.87
N LEU A 37 0.89 -46.42 31.60
CA LEU A 37 1.70 -46.24 30.39
C LEU A 37 0.87 -46.48 29.13
N ASN A 38 0.05 -47.53 29.10
CA ASN A 38 -0.83 -47.82 27.97
C ASN A 38 -1.87 -46.72 27.75
N THR A 39 -2.43 -46.14 28.82
CA THR A 39 -3.35 -45.00 28.72
C THR A 39 -2.65 -43.77 28.14
N VAL A 40 -1.46 -43.42 28.64
CA VAL A 40 -0.69 -42.27 28.15
C VAL A 40 -0.29 -42.45 26.69
N LEU A 41 0.11 -43.65 26.27
CA LEU A 41 0.44 -43.94 24.87
C LEU A 41 -0.79 -43.83 23.95
N ALA A 42 -1.97 -44.22 24.44
CA ALA A 42 -3.21 -44.05 23.69
C ALA A 42 -3.59 -42.57 23.54
N GLU A 43 -3.46 -41.78 24.60
CA GLU A 43 -3.67 -40.33 24.58
C GLU A 43 -2.67 -39.61 23.65
N GLU A 44 -1.39 -40.00 23.69
CA GLU A 44 -0.36 -39.48 22.79
C GLU A 44 -0.70 -39.79 21.32
N HIS A 45 -1.15 -41.01 21.02
CA HIS A 45 -1.52 -41.39 19.66
C HIS A 45 -2.70 -40.58 19.12
N VAL A 46 -3.72 -40.36 19.96
CA VAL A 46 -4.88 -39.52 19.61
C VAL A 46 -4.43 -38.07 19.36
N ALA A 47 -3.59 -37.52 20.25
CA ALA A 47 -3.06 -36.17 20.10
C ALA A 47 -2.23 -36.01 18.81
N ARG A 48 -1.33 -36.95 18.51
CA ARG A 48 -0.53 -36.95 17.26
C ARG A 48 -1.41 -36.99 16.02
N THR A 49 -2.46 -37.81 16.04
CA THR A 49 -3.40 -37.91 14.92
C THR A 49 -4.16 -36.59 14.72
N ARG A 50 -4.53 -35.91 15.82
CA ARG A 50 -5.20 -34.61 15.78
C ARG A 50 -4.29 -33.50 15.24
N VAL A 51 -3.03 -33.46 15.65
CA VAL A 51 -2.03 -32.53 15.11
C VAL A 51 -1.87 -32.72 13.60
N ALA A 52 -1.69 -33.96 13.13
CA ALA A 52 -1.55 -34.26 11.71
C ALA A 52 -2.81 -33.94 10.87
N GLN A 53 -3.99 -33.89 11.50
CA GLN A 53 -5.24 -33.44 10.85
C GLN A 53 -5.26 -31.91 10.75
N ILE A 54 -4.96 -31.21 11.85
CA ILE A 54 -4.92 -29.74 11.90
C ILE A 54 -3.86 -29.21 10.92
N GLU A 55 -2.69 -29.83 10.81
CA GLU A 55 -1.66 -29.44 9.85
C GLU A 55 -2.12 -29.56 8.39
N ARG A 56 -2.93 -30.57 8.07
CA ARG A 56 -3.54 -30.73 6.73
C ARG A 56 -4.59 -29.66 6.46
N GLU A 57 -5.45 -29.36 7.44
CA GLU A 57 -6.46 -28.29 7.35
C GLU A 57 -5.79 -26.92 7.19
N VAL A 58 -4.74 -26.61 7.97
CA VAL A 58 -3.94 -25.38 7.84
C VAL A 58 -3.29 -25.28 6.47
N THR A 59 -2.77 -26.39 5.93
CA THR A 59 -2.17 -26.40 4.58
C THR A 59 -3.21 -26.12 3.50
N GLN A 60 -4.40 -26.71 3.61
CA GLN A 60 -5.50 -26.48 2.67
C GLN A 60 -6.04 -25.04 2.73
N VAL A 61 -6.28 -24.51 3.93
CA VAL A 61 -6.75 -23.12 4.12
C VAL A 61 -5.70 -22.12 3.63
N ARG A 62 -4.41 -22.42 3.82
CA ARG A 62 -3.33 -21.59 3.27
C ARG A 62 -3.29 -21.64 1.73
N SER A 63 -3.51 -22.79 1.09
CA SER A 63 -3.58 -22.85 -0.37
C SER A 63 -4.79 -22.09 -0.92
N GLU A 64 -5.96 -22.21 -0.30
CA GLU A 64 -7.16 -21.46 -0.69
C GLU A 64 -6.96 -19.95 -0.51
N LEU A 65 -6.27 -19.52 0.55
CA LEU A 65 -5.92 -18.11 0.78
C LEU A 65 -4.91 -17.57 -0.25
N VAL A 66 -3.92 -18.39 -0.64
CA VAL A 66 -2.93 -18.03 -1.66
C VAL A 66 -3.59 -17.94 -3.03
N GLU A 67 -4.48 -18.86 -3.40
CA GLU A 67 -5.23 -18.78 -4.66
C GLU A 67 -6.15 -17.54 -4.70
N THR A 68 -6.79 -17.19 -3.58
CA THR A 68 -7.63 -15.98 -3.48
C THR A 68 -6.80 -14.69 -3.55
N ARG A 69 -5.59 -14.69 -2.97
CA ARG A 69 -4.64 -13.57 -3.07
C ARG A 69 -4.04 -13.48 -4.47
N ASP A 70 -3.76 -14.61 -5.11
CA ASP A 70 -3.23 -14.67 -6.47
C ASP A 70 -4.29 -14.23 -7.48
N GLU A 71 -5.58 -14.57 -7.32
CA GLU A 71 -6.68 -14.01 -8.13
C GLU A 71 -6.85 -12.49 -7.91
N GLN A 72 -6.72 -12.01 -6.67
CA GLN A 72 -6.74 -10.57 -6.35
C GLN A 72 -5.50 -9.83 -6.88
N LEU A 73 -4.34 -10.49 -6.90
CA LEU A 73 -3.09 -9.98 -7.47
C LEU A 73 -3.06 -10.07 -9.00
N LEU A 74 -3.73 -11.05 -9.61
CA LEU A 74 -3.94 -11.17 -11.06
C LEU A 74 -4.90 -10.10 -11.57
N GLN A 75 -5.93 -9.73 -10.79
CA GLN A 75 -6.74 -8.53 -11.04
C GLN A 75 -5.93 -7.23 -10.87
N ALA A 76 -4.98 -7.20 -9.94
CA ALA A 76 -4.02 -6.09 -9.80
C ALA A 76 -2.95 -6.07 -10.93
N ALA A 77 -2.72 -7.20 -11.60
CA ALA A 77 -1.75 -7.37 -12.69
C ALA A 77 -2.29 -6.94 -14.07
N GLY A 78 -3.51 -6.40 -14.15
CA GLY A 78 -3.77 -5.38 -15.16
C GLY A 78 -4.79 -5.65 -16.26
N VAL A 79 -5.80 -6.47 -16.01
CA VAL A 79 -7.04 -6.41 -16.80
C VAL A 79 -8.18 -6.29 -15.81
N TYR A 80 -8.59 -5.06 -15.51
CA TYR A 80 -9.87 -4.85 -14.86
C TYR A 80 -10.96 -5.32 -15.83
N GLU A 81 -11.62 -6.42 -15.48
CA GLU A 81 -12.76 -6.91 -16.25
C GLU A 81 -13.98 -6.06 -15.88
N TYR A 82 -14.41 -5.23 -16.82
CA TYR A 82 -15.59 -4.40 -16.64
C TYR A 82 -16.80 -5.30 -16.47
N THR A 83 -17.52 -5.13 -15.35
CA THR A 83 -18.74 -5.90 -15.09
C THR A 83 -19.85 -5.50 -16.06
N HIS A 84 -19.83 -4.24 -16.53
CA HIS A 84 -20.79 -3.70 -17.46
C HIS A 84 -20.14 -3.32 -18.80
N PRO A 85 -20.77 -3.59 -19.96
CA PRO A 85 -20.20 -3.31 -21.28
C PRO A 85 -20.36 -1.85 -21.74
N LEU A 86 -20.32 -0.85 -20.86
CA LEU A 86 -20.50 0.56 -21.29
C LEU A 86 -19.19 1.16 -21.81
N ASP A 87 -19.29 1.91 -22.91
CA ASP A 87 -18.10 2.35 -23.65
C ASP A 87 -17.44 3.64 -23.12
N SER A 88 -18.16 4.46 -22.33
CA SER A 88 -17.67 5.77 -21.87
C SER A 88 -18.06 6.08 -20.43
N ALA A 89 -17.24 6.89 -19.75
CA ALA A 89 -17.52 7.37 -18.39
C ALA A 89 -18.89 8.10 -18.28
N VAL A 90 -19.31 8.79 -19.34
CA VAL A 90 -20.63 9.46 -19.40
C VAL A 90 -21.76 8.43 -19.37
N ALA A 91 -21.66 7.36 -20.16
CA ALA A 91 -22.69 6.31 -20.20
C ALA A 91 -22.84 5.60 -18.84
N TYR A 92 -21.73 5.38 -18.12
CA TYR A 92 -21.75 4.90 -16.74
C TYR A 92 -22.46 5.86 -15.79
N LYS A 93 -22.16 7.17 -15.88
CA LYS A 93 -22.80 8.20 -15.07
C LYS A 93 -24.30 8.26 -15.29
N ASP A 94 -24.76 8.19 -16.53
CA ASP A 94 -26.18 8.19 -16.88
C ASP A 94 -26.88 6.94 -16.33
N ARG A 95 -26.23 5.77 -16.42
CA ARG A 95 -26.78 4.54 -15.86
C ARG A 95 -26.83 4.56 -14.33
N LEU A 96 -25.84 5.16 -13.65
CA LEU A 96 -25.88 5.40 -12.21
C LEU A 96 -27.06 6.29 -11.81
N VAL A 97 -27.37 7.33 -12.59
CA VAL A 97 -28.54 8.19 -12.36
C VAL A 97 -29.85 7.41 -12.49
N GLN A 98 -29.96 6.54 -13.51
CA GLN A 98 -31.12 5.65 -13.66
C GLN A 98 -31.28 4.71 -12.47
N LEU A 99 -30.19 4.02 -12.06
CA LEU A 99 -30.21 3.10 -10.91
C LEU A 99 -30.62 3.82 -9.62
N ARG A 100 -30.10 5.02 -9.37
CA ARG A 100 -30.51 5.84 -8.21
C ARG A 100 -31.99 6.18 -8.23
N THR A 101 -32.58 6.36 -9.41
CA THR A 101 -34.01 6.61 -9.58
C THR A 101 -34.82 5.36 -9.27
N GLU A 102 -34.43 4.20 -9.83
CA GLU A 102 -35.03 2.89 -9.55
C GLU A 102 -34.99 2.55 -8.05
N THR A 103 -33.85 2.80 -7.39
CA THR A 103 -33.65 2.61 -5.95
C THR A 103 -34.56 3.52 -5.13
N LYS A 104 -34.65 4.82 -5.48
CA LYS A 104 -35.56 5.77 -4.82
C LYS A 104 -37.02 5.34 -4.94
N ASP A 105 -37.43 4.81 -6.08
CA ASP A 105 -38.81 4.38 -6.30
C ASP A 105 -39.18 3.16 -5.46
N LEU A 106 -38.27 2.20 -5.25
CA LEU A 106 -38.51 1.07 -4.34
C LEU A 106 -38.64 1.51 -2.88
N VAL A 107 -37.90 2.54 -2.45
CA VAL A 107 -38.05 3.12 -1.11
C VAL A 107 -39.40 3.83 -0.98
N LYS A 108 -39.74 4.71 -1.94
CA LYS A 108 -41.01 5.45 -1.95
C LYS A 108 -42.24 4.54 -1.95
N THR A 109 -42.20 3.47 -2.73
CA THR A 109 -43.28 2.48 -2.83
C THR A 109 -43.28 1.46 -1.69
N ARG A 110 -42.36 1.58 -0.72
CA ARG A 110 -42.18 0.65 0.43
C ARG A 110 -41.97 -0.81 0.01
N ARG A 111 -41.26 -1.03 -1.09
CA ARG A 111 -40.89 -2.36 -1.62
C ARG A 111 -39.43 -2.73 -1.35
N ALA A 112 -38.68 -1.84 -0.71
CA ALA A 112 -37.30 -2.08 -0.33
C ALA A 112 -37.14 -3.07 0.84
N VAL A 113 -38.17 -3.18 1.70
CA VAL A 113 -38.16 -4.00 2.91
C VAL A 113 -39.46 -4.80 3.00
N THR A 114 -39.37 -6.06 3.41
CA THR A 114 -40.52 -6.89 3.80
C THR A 114 -40.72 -6.83 5.31
N GLY A 115 -41.94 -7.06 5.79
CA GLY A 115 -42.25 -7.19 7.22
C GLY A 115 -43.65 -7.75 7.42
N SER A 116 -43.83 -8.65 8.39
CA SER A 116 -45.14 -9.23 8.69
C SER A 116 -45.98 -8.28 9.55
N VAL A 117 -47.25 -8.10 9.19
CA VAL A 117 -48.23 -7.30 9.94
C VAL A 117 -49.23 -8.14 10.73
N ASP A 118 -49.04 -9.47 10.73
CA ASP A 118 -49.97 -10.42 11.36
C ASP A 118 -49.78 -10.54 12.88
N TRP A 119 -48.85 -9.77 13.43
CA TRP A 119 -48.49 -9.79 14.85
C TRP A 119 -49.18 -8.67 15.64
N THR A 120 -49.40 -8.91 16.94
CA THR A 120 -50.05 -7.97 17.85
C THR A 120 -49.11 -7.52 18.96
N VAL A 121 -49.19 -6.24 19.33
CA VAL A 121 -48.54 -5.67 20.53
C VAL A 121 -49.64 -5.36 21.53
N ASN A 122 -49.58 -5.92 22.74
CA ASN A 122 -50.60 -5.71 23.77
C ASN A 122 -52.03 -6.01 23.27
N GLY A 123 -52.18 -7.02 22.40
CA GLY A 123 -53.47 -7.36 21.78
C GLY A 123 -53.91 -6.45 20.61
N SER A 124 -53.16 -5.41 20.27
CA SER A 124 -53.47 -4.48 19.18
C SER A 124 -52.67 -4.77 17.90
N ARG A 125 -53.37 -5.10 16.81
CA ARG A 125 -52.78 -5.24 15.47
C ARG A 125 -52.28 -3.90 14.93
N THR A 126 -52.97 -2.80 15.24
CA THR A 126 -52.59 -1.46 14.78
C THR A 126 -51.27 -1.00 15.40
N GLN A 127 -51.04 -1.30 16.69
CA GLN A 127 -49.77 -1.03 17.36
C GLN A 127 -48.64 -1.90 16.80
N GLY A 128 -48.90 -3.19 16.54
CA GLY A 128 -47.94 -4.08 15.87
C GLY A 128 -47.54 -3.61 14.47
N ALA A 129 -48.51 -3.23 13.64
CA ALA A 129 -48.25 -2.68 12.31
C ALA A 129 -47.44 -1.36 12.35
N LYS A 130 -47.71 -0.49 13.34
CA LYS A 130 -46.92 0.73 13.56
C LYS A 130 -45.47 0.40 13.92
N MET A 131 -45.26 -0.53 14.84
CA MET A 131 -43.92 -0.92 15.27
C MET A 131 -43.13 -1.59 14.12
N VAL A 132 -43.73 -2.45 13.30
CA VAL A 132 -43.07 -3.01 12.08
C VAL A 132 -42.64 -1.92 11.14
N LYS A 133 -43.48 -0.92 10.91
CA LYS A 133 -43.15 0.21 10.04
C LYS A 133 -41.96 1.01 10.58
N ASP A 134 -41.94 1.29 11.87
CA ASP A 134 -40.89 2.11 12.50
C ASP A 134 -39.55 1.34 12.51
N PHE A 135 -39.54 0.06 12.87
CA PHE A 135 -38.36 -0.81 12.80
C PHE A 135 -37.88 -1.07 11.37
N SER A 136 -38.79 -1.29 10.41
CA SER A 136 -38.42 -1.43 8.99
C SER A 136 -37.74 -0.17 8.46
N THR A 137 -38.19 1.00 8.91
CA THR A 137 -37.61 2.30 8.55
C THR A 137 -36.20 2.45 9.12
N LEU A 138 -36.00 2.05 10.39
CA LEU A 138 -34.70 2.08 11.05
C LEU A 138 -33.70 1.12 10.38
N MET A 139 -34.10 -0.13 10.15
CA MET A 139 -33.26 -1.14 9.49
C MET A 139 -32.90 -0.73 8.06
N LEU A 140 -33.85 -0.17 7.30
CA LEU A 140 -33.56 0.35 5.96
C LEU A 140 -32.56 1.51 6.00
N ARG A 141 -32.63 2.40 7.00
CA ARG A 141 -31.65 3.49 7.16
C ARG A 141 -30.26 2.95 7.45
N ALA A 142 -30.14 1.97 8.34
CA ALA A 142 -28.86 1.32 8.64
C ALA A 142 -28.28 0.64 7.40
N TYR A 143 -29.10 -0.12 6.66
CA TYR A 143 -28.69 -0.73 5.39
C TYR A 143 -28.22 0.30 4.37
N ASN A 144 -28.97 1.39 4.21
CA ASN A 144 -28.64 2.44 3.24
C ASN A 144 -27.35 3.17 3.62
N ALA A 145 -27.12 3.44 4.90
CA ALA A 145 -25.88 4.04 5.37
C ALA A 145 -24.67 3.16 4.99
N GLU A 146 -24.77 1.85 5.21
CA GLU A 146 -23.71 0.93 4.81
C GLU A 146 -23.55 0.84 3.29
N ALA A 147 -24.66 0.77 2.56
CA ALA A 147 -24.62 0.72 1.11
C ALA A 147 -24.03 2.00 0.51
N ASP A 148 -24.29 3.17 1.08
CA ASP A 148 -23.72 4.46 0.64
C ASP A 148 -22.23 4.53 0.98
N ASN A 149 -21.82 3.98 2.14
CA ASN A 149 -20.41 3.84 2.49
C ASN A 149 -19.67 2.91 1.53
N CYS A 150 -20.28 1.79 1.13
CA CYS A 150 -19.76 0.88 0.12
C CYS A 150 -19.54 1.61 -1.22
N VAL A 151 -20.54 2.37 -1.70
CA VAL A 151 -20.40 3.17 -2.93
C VAL A 151 -19.31 4.23 -2.81
N ARG A 152 -19.10 4.83 -1.63
CA ARG A 152 -18.06 5.85 -1.40
C ARG A 152 -16.64 5.26 -1.35
N THR A 153 -16.50 4.04 -0.85
CA THR A 153 -15.21 3.41 -0.56
C THR A 153 -14.75 2.41 -1.61
N VAL A 154 -15.65 1.98 -2.51
CA VAL A 154 -15.33 1.00 -3.55
C VAL A 154 -14.24 1.53 -4.50
N LYS A 155 -13.27 0.66 -4.76
CA LYS A 155 -12.27 0.79 -5.82
C LYS A 155 -12.37 -0.44 -6.71
N PRO A 156 -11.86 -0.38 -7.95
CA PRO A 156 -11.85 -1.53 -8.87
C PRO A 156 -11.36 -2.84 -8.23
N HIS A 157 -10.26 -2.79 -7.47
CA HIS A 157 -9.67 -3.97 -6.80
C HIS A 157 -10.37 -4.37 -5.48
N THR A 158 -11.26 -3.54 -4.93
CA THR A 158 -12.00 -3.85 -3.69
C THR A 158 -13.46 -4.23 -3.94
N LEU A 159 -13.90 -4.30 -5.20
CA LEU A 159 -15.29 -4.55 -5.56
C LEU A 159 -15.86 -5.79 -4.86
N ALA A 160 -15.16 -6.92 -4.93
CA ALA A 160 -15.61 -8.18 -4.33
C ALA A 160 -15.76 -8.08 -2.80
N SER A 161 -14.79 -7.50 -2.10
CA SER A 161 -14.83 -7.39 -0.64
C SER A 161 -15.88 -6.39 -0.16
N VAL A 162 -16.10 -5.29 -0.90
CA VAL A 162 -17.14 -4.30 -0.61
C VAL A 162 -18.54 -4.88 -0.88
N ALA A 163 -18.74 -5.63 -1.96
CA ALA A 163 -20.01 -6.32 -2.23
C ALA A 163 -20.35 -7.32 -1.12
N LEU A 164 -19.38 -8.15 -0.71
CA LEU A 164 -19.54 -9.11 0.38
C LEU A 164 -19.91 -8.43 1.72
N ARG A 165 -19.36 -7.25 2.00
CA ARG A 165 -19.71 -6.48 3.20
C ARG A 165 -21.20 -6.11 3.20
N LEU A 166 -21.73 -5.68 2.06
CA LEU A 166 -23.15 -5.34 1.94
C LEU A 166 -24.06 -6.58 2.08
N ASP A 167 -23.62 -7.74 1.57
CA ASP A 167 -24.30 -9.03 1.75
C ASP A 167 -24.39 -9.43 3.23
N LYS A 168 -23.28 -9.29 3.96
CA LYS A 168 -23.24 -9.54 5.41
C LYS A 168 -24.19 -8.61 6.16
N THR A 169 -24.20 -7.32 5.84
CA THR A 169 -25.13 -6.35 6.45
C THR A 169 -26.59 -6.71 6.21
N ARG A 170 -26.94 -7.14 4.99
CA ARG A 170 -28.30 -7.63 4.69
C ARG A 170 -28.67 -8.83 5.56
N THR A 171 -27.76 -9.79 5.70
CA THR A 171 -27.96 -11.00 6.50
C THR A 171 -28.15 -10.67 7.98
N THR A 172 -27.33 -9.77 8.52
CA THR A 172 -27.46 -9.28 9.90
C THR A 172 -28.80 -8.60 10.14
N ILE A 173 -29.28 -7.77 9.20
CA ILE A 173 -30.60 -7.14 9.30
C ILE A 173 -31.71 -8.18 9.30
N ALA A 174 -31.64 -9.20 8.44
CA ALA A 174 -32.63 -10.27 8.40
C ALA A 174 -32.65 -11.07 9.73
N ARG A 175 -31.48 -11.32 10.32
CA ARG A 175 -31.34 -11.98 11.63
C ARG A 175 -31.97 -11.14 12.75
N LEU A 176 -31.63 -9.85 12.84
CA LEU A 176 -32.20 -8.93 13.85
C LEU A 176 -33.70 -8.70 13.65
N GLY A 177 -34.16 -8.75 12.40
CA GLY A 177 -35.56 -8.59 12.01
C GLY A 177 -36.42 -9.85 12.07
N ALA A 178 -35.84 -11.02 12.41
CA ALA A 178 -36.46 -12.32 12.25
C ALA A 178 -37.83 -12.44 12.93
N THR A 179 -37.96 -11.95 14.17
CA THR A 179 -39.21 -11.97 14.95
C THR A 179 -40.38 -11.29 14.23
N MET A 180 -40.09 -10.25 13.44
CA MET A 180 -41.07 -9.45 12.71
C MET A 180 -41.05 -9.75 11.20
N THR A 181 -40.26 -10.74 10.79
CA THR A 181 -39.99 -11.09 9.39
C THR A 181 -39.50 -9.88 8.57
N ILE A 182 -38.73 -9.00 9.21
CA ILE A 182 -38.15 -7.81 8.57
C ILE A 182 -36.90 -8.20 7.81
N ALA A 183 -36.87 -7.95 6.51
CA ALA A 183 -35.70 -8.24 5.67
C ALA A 183 -35.62 -7.27 4.49
N ILE A 184 -34.40 -6.98 4.04
CA ILE A 184 -34.18 -6.24 2.80
C ILE A 184 -34.54 -7.13 1.61
N THR A 185 -35.35 -6.60 0.68
CA THR A 185 -35.80 -7.39 -0.47
C THR A 185 -34.64 -7.69 -1.42
N GLU A 186 -34.65 -8.89 -2.01
CA GLU A 186 -33.66 -9.32 -3.00
C GLU A 186 -33.51 -8.32 -4.14
N ARG A 187 -34.64 -7.81 -4.64
CA ARG A 187 -34.65 -6.81 -5.71
C ARG A 187 -33.93 -5.52 -5.32
N TYR A 188 -34.18 -5.01 -4.11
CA TYR A 188 -33.54 -3.78 -3.64
C TYR A 188 -32.05 -3.96 -3.43
N HIS A 189 -31.67 -5.08 -2.83
CA HIS A 189 -30.29 -5.43 -2.61
C HIS A 189 -29.49 -5.58 -3.91
N ARG A 190 -30.03 -6.28 -4.92
CA ARG A 190 -29.41 -6.38 -6.26
C ARG A 190 -29.18 -5.03 -6.93
N LEU A 191 -30.10 -4.06 -6.77
CA LEU A 191 -29.90 -2.71 -7.31
C LEU A 191 -28.74 -1.98 -6.63
N ARG A 192 -28.55 -2.19 -5.31
CA ARG A 192 -27.45 -1.59 -4.56
C ARG A 192 -26.11 -2.25 -4.87
N ILE A 193 -26.07 -3.57 -5.04
CA ILE A 193 -24.87 -4.26 -5.54
C ILE A 193 -24.50 -3.77 -6.94
N ARG A 194 -25.48 -3.67 -7.85
CA ARG A 194 -25.26 -3.12 -9.19
C ARG A 194 -24.78 -1.67 -9.19
N GLU A 195 -25.20 -0.86 -8.23
CA GLU A 195 -24.69 0.50 -8.05
C GLU A 195 -23.20 0.50 -7.65
N ILE A 196 -22.78 -0.42 -6.78
CA ILE A 196 -21.37 -0.58 -6.38
C ILE A 196 -20.52 -1.06 -7.57
N GLU A 197 -20.95 -2.10 -8.28
CA GLU A 197 -20.28 -2.63 -9.48
C GLU A 197 -20.08 -1.54 -10.53
N LEU A 198 -21.17 -0.81 -10.84
CA LEU A 198 -21.14 0.25 -11.86
C LEU A 198 -20.28 1.45 -11.42
N THR A 199 -20.17 1.70 -10.12
CA THR A 199 -19.28 2.74 -9.56
C THR A 199 -17.81 2.33 -9.70
N ALA A 200 -17.47 1.07 -9.43
CA ALA A 200 -16.12 0.54 -9.65
C ALA A 200 -15.72 0.63 -11.13
N ASP A 201 -16.60 0.21 -12.05
CA ASP A 201 -16.37 0.31 -13.49
C ASP A 201 -16.18 1.76 -13.95
N TYR A 202 -17.02 2.68 -13.45
CA TYR A 202 -16.91 4.11 -13.75
C TYR A 202 -15.55 4.67 -13.32
N LEU A 203 -15.09 4.36 -12.09
CA LEU A 203 -13.80 4.81 -11.58
C LEU A 203 -12.64 4.27 -12.41
N ALA A 204 -12.69 2.97 -12.77
CA ALA A 204 -11.69 2.38 -13.67
C ALA A 204 -11.67 3.09 -15.02
N LYS A 205 -12.84 3.35 -15.62
CA LYS A 205 -12.95 4.02 -16.91
C LYS A 205 -12.42 5.45 -16.87
N VAL A 206 -12.76 6.22 -15.84
CA VAL A 206 -12.25 7.58 -15.64
C VAL A 206 -10.72 7.60 -15.53
N GLU A 207 -10.11 6.65 -14.81
CA GLU A 207 -8.65 6.58 -14.74
C GLU A 207 -8.03 6.30 -16.10
N THR A 208 -8.56 5.33 -16.85
CA THR A 208 -8.05 5.00 -18.20
C THR A 208 -8.13 6.18 -19.16
N GLU A 209 -9.26 6.90 -19.19
CA GLU A 209 -9.43 8.10 -20.01
C GLU A 209 -8.48 9.23 -19.57
N ARG A 210 -8.27 9.39 -18.25
CA ARG A 210 -7.35 10.38 -17.68
C ARG A 210 -5.90 10.08 -18.06
N GLU A 211 -5.47 8.83 -18.00
CA GLU A 211 -4.14 8.41 -18.45
C GLU A 211 -3.93 8.65 -19.94
N LEU A 212 -4.92 8.33 -20.78
CA LEU A 212 -4.87 8.58 -22.23
C LEU A 212 -4.70 10.09 -22.51
N ILE A 213 -5.48 10.95 -21.84
CA ILE A 213 -5.37 12.41 -21.99
C ILE A 213 -3.99 12.91 -21.54
N ARG A 214 -3.44 12.38 -20.45
CA ARG A 214 -2.09 12.74 -20.00
C ARG A 214 -1.04 12.36 -21.05
N ALA A 215 -1.11 11.14 -21.58
CA ALA A 215 -0.19 10.67 -22.62
C ALA A 215 -0.28 11.54 -23.89
N GLN A 216 -1.49 11.88 -24.34
CA GLN A 216 -1.70 12.79 -25.48
C GLN A 216 -1.13 14.19 -25.24
N LYS A 217 -1.30 14.75 -24.03
CA LYS A 217 -0.73 16.04 -23.66
C LYS A 217 0.79 16.02 -23.61
N GLU A 218 1.38 14.93 -23.11
CA GLU A 218 2.83 14.76 -23.10
C GLU A 218 3.38 14.70 -24.53
N ALA A 219 2.78 13.86 -25.39
CA ALA A 219 3.16 13.76 -26.80
C ALA A 219 3.03 15.11 -27.52
N ALA A 220 1.95 15.87 -27.29
CA ALA A 220 1.77 17.20 -27.86
C ALA A 220 2.80 18.23 -27.37
N ARG A 221 3.23 18.15 -26.10
CA ARG A 221 4.30 18.99 -25.57
C ARG A 221 5.65 18.65 -26.18
N GLU A 222 5.94 17.37 -26.36
CA GLU A 222 7.16 16.92 -27.02
C GLU A 222 7.20 17.38 -28.48
N GLU A 223 6.08 17.23 -29.19
CA GLU A 223 5.88 17.70 -30.57
C GLU A 223 6.17 19.20 -30.71
N GLU A 224 5.57 20.01 -29.84
CA GLU A 224 5.74 21.47 -29.84
C GLU A 224 7.19 21.87 -29.51
N ARG A 225 7.85 21.17 -28.59
CA ARG A 225 9.25 21.47 -28.26
C ARG A 225 10.18 21.11 -29.42
N ALA A 226 10.01 19.94 -30.04
CA ALA A 226 10.77 19.55 -31.23
C ALA A 226 10.59 20.58 -32.36
N ARG A 227 9.35 21.04 -32.59
CA ARG A 227 9.06 22.10 -33.56
C ARG A 227 9.84 23.38 -33.28
N ARG A 228 9.86 23.84 -32.02
CA ARG A 228 10.61 25.03 -31.60
C ARG A 228 12.11 24.87 -31.79
N ASP A 229 12.65 23.69 -31.54
CA ASP A 229 14.07 23.40 -31.74
C ASP A 229 14.44 23.52 -33.23
N PHE A 230 13.62 22.96 -34.13
CA PHE A 230 13.79 23.13 -35.58
C PHE A 230 13.66 24.60 -36.02
N GLU A 231 12.65 25.33 -35.53
CA GLU A 231 12.45 26.74 -35.86
C GLU A 231 13.62 27.60 -35.39
N ARG A 232 14.16 27.34 -34.20
CA ARG A 232 15.32 28.03 -33.63
C ARG A 232 16.59 27.77 -34.44
N GLU A 233 16.88 26.52 -34.80
CA GLU A 233 18.08 26.21 -35.57
C GLU A 233 17.98 26.76 -37.00
N LYS A 234 16.81 26.64 -37.64
CA LYS A 234 16.57 27.27 -38.94
C LYS A 234 16.79 28.79 -38.88
N ALA A 235 16.27 29.47 -37.85
CA ALA A 235 16.45 30.92 -37.70
C ALA A 235 17.93 31.30 -37.52
N LYS A 236 18.70 30.50 -36.78
CA LYS A 236 20.15 30.68 -36.61
C LYS A 236 20.89 30.54 -37.94
N LEU A 237 20.64 29.47 -38.69
CA LEU A 237 21.24 29.24 -40.00
C LEU A 237 20.87 30.33 -41.02
N LEU A 238 19.62 30.79 -41.04
CA LEU A 238 19.18 31.89 -41.91
C LEU A 238 19.87 33.22 -41.56
N LYS A 239 20.08 33.51 -40.27
CA LYS A 239 20.81 34.70 -39.84
C LYS A 239 22.28 34.66 -40.26
N GLU A 240 22.90 33.49 -40.17
CA GLU A 240 24.27 33.26 -40.60
C GLU A 240 24.40 33.36 -42.13
N GLN A 241 23.49 32.75 -42.88
CA GLN A 241 23.39 32.89 -44.34
C GLN A 241 23.25 34.37 -44.74
N ALA A 242 22.37 35.13 -44.09
CA ALA A 242 22.19 36.55 -44.37
C ALA A 242 23.47 37.36 -44.10
N HIS A 243 24.23 37.01 -43.06
CA HIS A 243 25.52 37.65 -42.75
C HIS A 243 26.55 37.40 -43.85
N TYR A 244 26.75 36.14 -44.25
CA TYR A 244 27.67 35.77 -45.33
C TYR A 244 27.23 36.34 -46.68
N GLN A 245 25.93 36.40 -46.94
CA GLN A 245 25.40 36.95 -48.19
C GLN A 245 25.59 38.47 -48.27
N ALA A 246 25.46 39.19 -47.16
CA ALA A 246 25.81 40.60 -47.10
C ALA A 246 27.31 40.83 -47.34
N ALA A 247 28.19 39.99 -46.77
CA ALA A 247 29.63 40.06 -47.01
C ALA A 247 29.98 39.77 -48.49
N TYR A 248 29.38 38.74 -49.07
CA TYR A 248 29.51 38.37 -50.48
C TYR A 248 29.08 39.52 -51.41
N ASN A 249 27.90 40.11 -51.16
CA ASN A 249 27.40 41.25 -51.95
C ASN A 249 28.32 42.47 -51.88
N ARG A 250 28.93 42.76 -50.71
CA ARG A 250 29.91 43.85 -50.58
C ARG A 250 31.15 43.63 -51.45
N LEU A 251 31.68 42.40 -51.50
CA LEU A 251 32.82 42.10 -52.36
C LEU A 251 32.46 42.19 -53.85
N LEU A 252 31.26 41.75 -54.25
CA LEU A 252 30.80 41.92 -55.63
C LEU A 252 30.72 43.39 -56.06
N THR A 253 30.34 44.30 -55.16
CA THR A 253 30.31 45.74 -55.48
C THR A 253 31.69 46.36 -55.71
N GLN A 254 32.78 45.70 -55.29
CA GLN A 254 34.15 46.15 -55.57
C GLN A 254 34.63 45.78 -56.98
N GLY A 255 33.87 44.97 -57.72
CA GLY A 255 34.12 44.67 -59.14
C GLY A 255 35.48 43.99 -59.38
N PRO A 256 36.28 44.41 -60.39
CA PRO A 256 37.55 43.76 -60.72
C PRO A 256 38.64 43.84 -59.63
N ALA A 257 38.46 44.71 -58.63
CA ALA A 257 39.40 44.88 -57.52
C ALA A 257 39.11 43.91 -56.35
N ALA A 258 38.04 43.13 -56.43
CA ALA A 258 37.69 42.14 -55.42
C ALA A 258 38.66 40.93 -55.46
N ASP A 259 39.04 40.44 -54.30
CA ASP A 259 39.81 39.20 -54.18
C ASP A 259 38.95 38.00 -54.62
N ALA A 260 39.25 37.46 -55.80
CA ALA A 260 38.54 36.33 -56.39
C ALA A 260 38.53 35.08 -55.49
N ALA A 261 39.59 34.86 -54.69
CA ALA A 261 39.65 33.72 -53.78
C ALA A 261 38.66 33.88 -52.62
N ALA A 262 38.55 35.09 -52.07
CA ALA A 262 37.61 35.40 -50.99
C ALA A 262 36.14 35.29 -51.45
N VAL A 263 35.84 35.72 -52.69
CA VAL A 263 34.50 35.58 -53.28
C VAL A 263 34.10 34.10 -53.40
N GLU A 264 35.00 33.25 -53.88
CA GLU A 264 34.72 31.81 -54.04
C GLU A 264 34.55 31.11 -52.68
N GLN A 265 35.35 31.47 -51.67
CA GLN A 265 35.18 30.92 -50.32
C GLN A 265 33.80 31.25 -49.71
N LEU A 266 33.37 32.51 -49.81
CA LEU A 266 32.06 32.94 -49.30
C LEU A 266 30.91 32.27 -50.05
N ARG A 267 31.05 32.09 -51.37
CA ARG A 267 30.10 31.31 -52.16
C ARG A 267 30.00 29.87 -51.67
N GLY A 268 31.14 29.20 -51.48
CA GLY A 268 31.17 27.84 -50.95
C GLY A 268 30.56 27.72 -49.54
N GLN A 269 30.73 28.73 -48.69
CA GLN A 269 30.06 28.80 -47.38
C GLN A 269 28.54 28.97 -47.52
N LEU A 270 28.07 29.83 -48.42
CA LEU A 270 26.63 30.01 -48.68
C LEU A 270 25.97 28.75 -49.25
N GLU A 271 26.67 28.03 -50.13
CA GLU A 271 26.19 26.74 -50.66
C GLU A 271 26.08 25.68 -49.55
N ARG A 272 27.07 25.60 -48.64
CA ARG A 272 27.00 24.72 -47.45
C ARG A 272 25.83 25.08 -46.53
N LEU A 273 25.68 26.35 -46.17
CA LEU A 273 24.57 26.81 -45.33
C LEU A 273 23.21 26.55 -46.00
N GLY A 274 23.12 26.69 -47.32
CA GLY A 274 21.92 26.34 -48.07
C GLY A 274 21.58 24.85 -47.98
N ALA A 275 22.58 23.96 -48.07
CA ALA A 275 22.39 22.52 -47.91
C ALA A 275 22.00 22.15 -46.46
N ASP A 276 22.58 22.80 -45.46
CA ASP A 276 22.25 22.58 -44.05
C ASP A 276 20.80 22.99 -43.74
N ILE A 277 20.37 24.17 -44.23
CA ILE A 277 18.98 24.63 -44.11
C ILE A 277 18.03 23.62 -44.77
N ALA A 278 18.32 23.18 -45.99
CA ALA A 278 17.49 22.20 -46.68
C ALA A 278 17.39 20.87 -45.91
N THR A 279 18.48 20.45 -45.27
CA THR A 279 18.50 19.23 -44.43
C THR A 279 17.61 19.38 -43.20
N VAL A 280 17.69 20.51 -42.50
CA VAL A 280 16.83 20.81 -41.34
C VAL A 280 15.36 20.89 -41.76
N GLU A 281 15.05 21.52 -42.89
CA GLU A 281 13.69 21.63 -43.43
C GLU A 281 13.11 20.28 -43.85
N ALA A 282 13.90 19.45 -44.54
CA ALA A 282 13.48 18.11 -44.93
C ALA A 282 13.15 17.25 -43.70
N ARG A 283 13.95 17.35 -42.64
CA ARG A 283 13.69 16.67 -41.36
C ARG A 283 12.44 17.20 -40.67
N ALA A 284 12.27 18.53 -40.60
CA ALA A 284 11.09 19.13 -40.01
C ALA A 284 9.80 18.78 -40.76
N ALA A 285 9.88 18.59 -42.09
CA ALA A 285 8.74 18.19 -42.92
C ALA A 285 8.37 16.70 -42.76
N ASN A 286 9.34 15.84 -42.49
CA ASN A 286 9.09 14.40 -42.30
C ASN A 286 8.70 14.11 -40.84
N THR A 287 7.39 13.99 -40.59
CA THR A 287 6.85 13.68 -39.25
C THR A 287 7.20 12.29 -38.74
N ARG A 288 7.66 11.38 -39.61
CA ARG A 288 8.09 10.03 -39.24
C ARG A 288 9.59 9.94 -38.93
N ALA A 289 10.39 10.93 -39.31
CA ALA A 289 11.82 10.96 -39.06
C ALA A 289 12.12 11.33 -37.60
N GLY A 290 13.18 10.75 -37.04
CA GLY A 290 13.62 11.03 -35.68
C GLY A 290 14.71 10.09 -35.21
N TYR A 291 14.97 10.12 -33.90
CA TYR A 291 15.89 9.24 -33.23
C TYR A 291 15.12 8.21 -32.42
N VAL A 292 15.44 6.93 -32.60
CA VAL A 292 15.06 5.87 -31.67
C VAL A 292 16.16 5.74 -30.63
N TYR A 293 15.80 5.83 -29.36
CA TYR A 293 16.71 5.70 -28.23
C TYR A 293 16.43 4.44 -27.43
N VAL A 294 17.49 3.84 -26.90
CA VAL A 294 17.44 2.72 -25.96
C VAL A 294 18.18 3.16 -24.71
N ILE A 295 17.49 3.22 -23.59
CA ILE A 295 18.03 3.71 -22.32
C ILE A 295 17.72 2.73 -21.19
N SER A 296 18.59 2.67 -20.17
CA SER A 296 18.34 1.90 -18.95
C SER A 296 18.71 2.69 -17.71
N ASN A 297 18.20 2.26 -16.56
CA ASN A 297 18.57 2.82 -15.27
C ASN A 297 18.62 1.67 -14.28
N ILE A 298 19.83 1.17 -14.06
CA ILE A 298 20.06 0.00 -13.19
C ILE A 298 19.63 0.29 -11.76
N GLY A 299 19.90 1.49 -11.25
CA GLY A 299 19.58 1.84 -9.87
C GLY A 299 18.08 1.89 -9.58
N SER A 300 17.24 2.12 -10.59
CA SER A 300 15.77 2.19 -10.42
C SER A 300 15.05 0.92 -10.87
N PHE A 301 15.57 0.24 -11.90
CA PHE A 301 14.85 -0.84 -12.58
C PHE A 301 15.64 -2.15 -12.69
N GLY A 302 16.88 -2.20 -12.22
CA GLY A 302 17.79 -3.33 -12.41
C GLY A 302 18.40 -3.41 -13.81
N ASP A 303 19.19 -4.46 -14.05
CA ASP A 303 20.02 -4.68 -15.25
C ASP A 303 19.29 -5.32 -16.44
N HIS A 304 18.02 -5.68 -16.26
CA HIS A 304 17.21 -6.36 -17.25
C HIS A 304 15.98 -5.56 -17.70
N ILE A 305 15.97 -4.25 -17.43
CA ILE A 305 14.89 -3.35 -17.88
C ILE A 305 15.48 -2.24 -18.74
N VAL A 306 14.90 -2.10 -19.93
CA VAL A 306 15.23 -1.04 -20.90
C VAL A 306 13.97 -0.29 -21.29
N LYS A 307 14.11 1.01 -21.54
CA LYS A 307 13.11 1.82 -22.23
C LYS A 307 13.52 1.97 -23.69
N ILE A 308 12.57 1.69 -24.58
CA ILE A 308 12.72 1.90 -26.03
C ILE A 308 11.69 2.94 -26.42
N GLY A 309 12.14 4.10 -26.88
CA GLY A 309 11.25 5.16 -27.36
C GLY A 309 11.85 5.91 -28.52
N MET A 310 11.09 6.84 -29.09
CA MET A 310 11.58 7.75 -30.11
C MET A 310 11.42 9.21 -29.73
N THR A 311 12.20 10.06 -30.38
CA THR A 311 12.08 11.51 -30.26
C THR A 311 12.39 12.18 -31.58
N ARG A 312 11.69 13.28 -31.87
CA ARG A 312 11.91 14.11 -33.06
C ARG A 312 12.73 15.36 -32.75
N ARG A 313 13.26 15.46 -31.53
CA ARG A 313 14.16 16.55 -31.13
C ARG A 313 15.36 16.59 -32.06
N LEU A 314 15.83 17.80 -32.35
CA LEU A 314 17.07 17.99 -33.10
C LEU A 314 18.26 17.38 -32.33
N GLU A 315 18.30 17.63 -31.01
CA GLU A 315 19.26 17.07 -30.07
C GLU A 315 18.59 16.00 -29.19
N PRO A 316 18.76 14.70 -29.50
CA PRO A 316 18.04 13.62 -28.81
C PRO A 316 18.43 13.47 -27.32
N MET A 317 19.65 13.88 -26.95
CA MET A 317 20.13 13.83 -25.57
C MET A 317 19.34 14.74 -24.62
N ASP A 318 18.72 15.81 -25.13
CA ASP A 318 17.87 16.67 -24.30
C ASP A 318 16.63 15.90 -23.81
N ARG A 319 16.04 15.04 -24.65
CA ARG A 319 14.90 14.18 -24.24
C ARG A 319 15.33 13.16 -23.20
N VAL A 320 16.48 12.53 -23.37
CA VAL A 320 17.00 11.55 -22.39
C VAL A 320 17.21 12.20 -21.02
N ARG A 321 17.80 13.40 -20.98
CA ARG A 321 17.98 14.16 -19.74
C ARG A 321 16.65 14.54 -19.09
N GLU A 322 15.69 15.05 -19.88
CA GLU A 322 14.34 15.36 -19.40
C GLU A 322 13.62 14.15 -18.79
N LEU A 323 13.84 12.94 -19.33
CA LEU A 323 13.27 11.70 -18.80
C LEU A 323 13.89 11.28 -17.46
N GLY A 324 15.19 11.56 -17.26
CA GLY A 324 15.90 11.23 -16.02
C GLY A 324 15.54 12.14 -14.85
N ASP A 325 15.43 13.45 -15.08
CA ASP A 325 15.29 14.44 -13.99
C ASP A 325 13.94 14.39 -13.26
N ALA A 326 12.88 13.85 -13.89
CA ALA A 326 11.52 14.02 -13.40
C ALA A 326 11.00 12.89 -12.50
N SER A 327 11.59 11.69 -12.53
CA SER A 327 10.88 10.49 -12.03
C SER A 327 11.75 9.34 -11.55
N VAL A 328 13.08 9.45 -11.59
CA VAL A 328 14.00 8.38 -11.17
C VAL A 328 15.17 8.95 -10.36
N PRO A 329 15.68 8.21 -9.35
CA PRO A 329 16.77 8.68 -8.48
C PRO A 329 18.14 8.83 -9.17
N PHE A 330 18.34 8.16 -10.31
CA PHE A 330 19.59 8.20 -11.08
C PHE A 330 19.33 8.59 -12.53
N ARG A 331 20.32 9.14 -13.22
CA ARG A 331 20.20 9.38 -14.66
C ARG A 331 20.15 8.08 -15.46
N PHE A 332 19.55 8.17 -16.64
CA PHE A 332 19.53 7.05 -17.59
C PHE A 332 20.87 6.90 -18.30
N ASP A 333 21.35 5.67 -18.38
CA ASP A 333 22.42 5.27 -19.28
C ASP A 333 21.86 5.09 -20.70
N VAL A 334 22.58 5.61 -21.70
CA VAL A 334 22.20 5.52 -23.11
C VAL A 334 22.93 4.36 -23.77
N HIS A 335 22.17 3.41 -24.32
CA HIS A 335 22.72 2.25 -25.03
C HIS A 335 22.74 2.42 -26.53
N ALA A 336 21.74 3.10 -27.09
CA ALA A 336 21.65 3.33 -28.52
C ALA A 336 20.94 4.64 -28.81
N LEU A 337 21.44 5.36 -29.80
CA LEU A 337 20.79 6.51 -30.43
C LEU A 337 20.87 6.34 -31.93
N VAL A 338 19.73 6.10 -32.57
CA VAL A 338 19.68 5.71 -33.98
C VAL A 338 18.75 6.63 -34.74
N PHE A 339 19.34 7.41 -35.64
CA PHE A 339 18.56 8.21 -36.58
C PHE A 339 17.89 7.30 -37.62
N SER A 340 16.62 7.57 -37.91
CA SER A 340 15.86 6.92 -38.97
C SER A 340 14.91 7.91 -39.63
N ASP A 341 14.80 7.87 -40.96
CA ASP A 341 13.78 8.60 -41.71
C ASP A 341 12.36 8.05 -41.47
N ASP A 342 12.25 6.83 -40.92
CA ASP A 342 11.03 6.23 -40.39
C ASP A 342 11.26 5.69 -38.97
N ALA A 343 11.48 6.60 -38.02
CA ALA A 343 11.65 6.28 -36.61
C ALA A 343 10.39 5.62 -36.01
N VAL A 344 9.21 6.05 -36.44
CA VAL A 344 7.92 5.47 -36.01
C VAL A 344 7.82 3.98 -36.40
N GLY A 345 8.20 3.64 -37.63
CA GLY A 345 8.23 2.25 -38.09
C GLY A 345 9.25 1.40 -37.34
N LEU A 346 10.45 1.94 -37.11
CA LEU A 346 11.51 1.27 -36.36
C LEU A 346 11.11 1.01 -34.90
N GLU A 347 10.56 2.02 -34.22
CA GLU A 347 10.04 1.91 -32.85
C GLU A 347 8.93 0.86 -32.76
N THR A 348 7.94 0.92 -33.66
CA THR A 348 6.83 -0.04 -33.70
C THR A 348 7.34 -1.48 -33.86
N THR A 349 8.35 -1.67 -34.73
CA THR A 349 8.97 -2.98 -34.96
C THR A 349 9.63 -3.51 -33.69
N LEU A 350 10.36 -2.67 -32.97
CA LEU A 350 10.99 -3.04 -31.70
C LEU A 350 9.95 -3.33 -30.61
N HIS A 351 8.93 -2.47 -30.46
CA HIS A 351 7.86 -2.69 -29.49
C HIS A 351 7.10 -3.99 -29.73
N ASN A 352 6.87 -4.36 -30.99
CA ASN A 352 6.24 -5.64 -31.35
C ASN A 352 7.18 -6.82 -31.07
N ALA A 353 8.48 -6.69 -31.36
CA ALA A 353 9.47 -7.72 -31.08
C ALA A 353 9.62 -8.02 -29.59
N PHE A 354 9.37 -7.03 -28.73
CA PHE A 354 9.42 -7.15 -27.27
C PHE A 354 8.03 -7.11 -26.59
N ALA A 355 6.94 -7.32 -27.34
CA ALA A 355 5.58 -7.18 -26.81
C ALA A 355 5.33 -8.10 -25.59
N GLU A 356 5.81 -9.34 -25.65
CA GLU A 356 5.72 -10.32 -24.57
C GLU A 356 6.55 -9.92 -23.35
N GLN A 357 7.68 -9.22 -23.56
CA GLN A 357 8.58 -8.75 -22.50
C GLN A 357 8.17 -7.40 -21.91
N ARG A 358 7.09 -6.78 -22.38
CA ARG A 358 6.65 -5.47 -21.89
C ARG A 358 6.34 -5.51 -20.39
N VAL A 359 6.92 -4.57 -19.63
CA VAL A 359 6.77 -4.47 -18.17
C VAL A 359 5.35 -4.06 -17.80
N ASN A 360 4.82 -3.00 -18.45
CA ASN A 360 3.45 -2.56 -18.22
C ASN A 360 2.50 -3.18 -19.25
N LYS A 361 1.62 -4.08 -18.80
CA LYS A 361 0.61 -4.77 -19.63
C LYS A 361 -0.68 -3.97 -19.80
N VAL A 362 -0.96 -3.02 -18.91
CA VAL A 362 -2.19 -2.21 -18.89
C VAL A 362 -2.02 -0.97 -19.76
N ASN A 363 -1.01 -0.17 -19.43
CA ASN A 363 -0.69 1.06 -20.10
C ASN A 363 0.45 0.81 -21.08
N ARG A 364 0.06 0.48 -22.32
CA ARG A 364 1.00 0.22 -23.43
C ARG A 364 1.71 1.48 -23.94
N HIS A 365 1.41 2.68 -23.42
CA HIS A 365 2.23 3.87 -23.69
C HIS A 365 3.50 3.91 -22.83
N ARG A 366 3.59 3.12 -21.76
CA ARG A 366 4.80 3.02 -20.93
C ARG A 366 5.75 1.94 -21.46
N GLU A 367 6.68 2.35 -22.30
CA GLU A 367 7.52 1.49 -23.15
C GLU A 367 8.76 0.93 -22.44
N PHE A 368 8.55 0.31 -21.28
CA PHE A 368 9.59 -0.44 -20.58
C PHE A 368 9.47 -1.93 -20.90
N PHE A 369 10.60 -2.58 -21.14
CA PHE A 369 10.69 -3.97 -21.56
C PHE A 369 11.72 -4.72 -20.72
N ARG A 370 11.39 -5.97 -20.36
CA ARG A 370 12.31 -6.92 -19.74
C ARG A 370 13.27 -7.47 -20.80
N ALA A 371 14.34 -6.72 -21.09
CA ALA A 371 15.36 -7.08 -22.06
C ALA A 371 16.69 -6.45 -21.67
N THR A 372 17.79 -7.06 -22.12
CA THR A 372 19.13 -6.48 -21.97
C THR A 372 19.47 -5.57 -23.17
N PRO A 373 20.36 -4.57 -23.00
CA PRO A 373 20.83 -3.75 -24.11
C PRO A 373 21.35 -4.59 -25.29
N ALA A 374 22.09 -5.68 -25.00
CA ALA A 374 22.61 -6.59 -26.02
C ALA A 374 21.49 -7.28 -26.84
N GLN A 375 20.39 -7.67 -26.19
CA GLN A 375 19.23 -8.24 -26.89
C GLN A 375 18.55 -7.22 -27.79
N VAL A 376 18.40 -5.97 -27.31
CA VAL A 376 17.84 -4.88 -28.12
C VAL A 376 18.75 -4.58 -29.31
N ARG A 377 20.08 -4.54 -29.12
CA ARG A 377 21.05 -4.36 -30.21
C ARG A 377 20.86 -5.38 -31.32
N HIS A 378 20.71 -6.65 -30.97
CA HIS A 378 20.55 -7.70 -31.97
C HIS A 378 19.30 -7.49 -32.82
N ARG A 379 18.18 -7.12 -32.20
CA ARG A 379 16.94 -6.78 -32.91
C ARG A 379 17.05 -5.50 -33.72
N LEU A 380 17.72 -4.50 -33.17
CA LEU A 380 17.89 -3.20 -33.79
C LEU A 380 18.82 -3.30 -35.02
N ALA A 381 19.86 -4.12 -34.98
CA ALA A 381 20.72 -4.42 -36.14
C ALA A 381 19.96 -5.13 -37.27
N GLN A 382 18.97 -5.97 -36.94
CA GLN A 382 18.12 -6.62 -37.94
C GLN A 382 17.12 -5.63 -38.57
N ALA A 383 16.63 -4.66 -37.80
CA ALA A 383 15.59 -3.73 -38.21
C ALA A 383 16.12 -2.44 -38.85
N ALA A 384 17.27 -1.93 -38.41
CA ALA A 384 17.83 -0.65 -38.83
C ALA A 384 18.76 -0.72 -40.05
N GLY A 385 19.13 -1.92 -40.51
CA GLY A 385 19.99 -2.11 -41.69
C GLY A 385 21.39 -1.49 -41.52
N SER A 386 21.81 -0.65 -42.47
CA SER A 386 23.18 -0.10 -42.60
C SER A 386 23.43 1.24 -41.88
N HIS A 387 22.53 1.68 -41.00
CA HIS A 387 22.71 2.96 -40.30
C HIS A 387 23.88 2.87 -39.31
N PRO A 388 24.73 3.91 -39.20
CA PRO A 388 25.79 3.93 -38.19
C PRO A 388 25.18 3.85 -36.80
N LEU A 389 25.50 2.78 -36.10
CA LEU A 389 25.02 2.45 -34.77
C LEU A 389 26.11 2.81 -33.77
N GLU A 390 25.99 3.96 -33.12
CA GLU A 390 26.69 4.17 -31.86
C GLU A 390 25.96 3.35 -30.79
N PHE A 391 26.57 2.26 -30.37
CA PHE A 391 26.02 1.36 -29.37
C PHE A 391 26.98 1.18 -28.20
N THR A 392 26.51 1.50 -27.01
CA THR A 392 27.24 1.33 -25.75
C THR A 392 26.68 0.13 -25.01
N GLU A 393 27.42 -0.97 -25.04
CA GLU A 393 27.01 -2.23 -24.41
C GLU A 393 27.21 -2.23 -22.90
N THR A 394 28.30 -1.59 -22.43
CA THR A 394 28.64 -1.51 -21.02
C THR A 394 27.88 -0.37 -20.35
N VAL A 395 27.07 -0.70 -19.34
CA VAL A 395 26.35 0.30 -18.55
C VAL A 395 27.33 1.00 -17.60
N GLU A 396 27.46 2.32 -17.65
CA GLU A 396 28.40 3.08 -16.82
C GLU A 396 27.83 3.42 -15.43
N ALA A 397 26.53 3.66 -15.33
CA ALA A 397 25.79 3.81 -14.07
C ALA A 397 26.58 4.58 -13.00
N ILE A 398 27.19 5.70 -13.40
CA ILE A 398 28.25 6.38 -12.62
C ILE A 398 27.72 6.80 -11.26
N GLU A 399 26.56 7.46 -11.24
CA GLU A 399 25.91 7.94 -10.02
C GLU A 399 25.56 6.78 -9.08
N TRP A 400 24.97 5.71 -9.61
CA TRP A 400 24.60 4.53 -8.83
C TRP A 400 25.80 3.79 -8.24
N ARG A 401 26.89 3.62 -9.00
CA ARG A 401 28.13 3.01 -8.49
C ARG A 401 28.83 3.90 -7.46
N ALA A 402 28.79 5.22 -7.67
CA ALA A 402 29.32 6.18 -6.70
C ALA A 402 28.55 6.15 -5.37
N SER A 403 27.27 5.75 -5.38
CA SER A 403 26.47 5.53 -4.17
C SER A 403 26.81 4.24 -3.41
N GLY A 404 27.82 3.45 -3.85
CA GLY A 404 28.30 2.27 -3.13
C GLY A 404 27.45 1.00 -3.31
N ALA A 405 26.53 0.99 -4.28
CA ALA A 405 25.67 -0.15 -4.57
C ALA A 405 26.35 -1.17 -5.51
N GLU A 406 26.26 -2.46 -5.18
CA GLU A 406 26.56 -3.58 -6.09
C GLU A 406 25.27 -4.10 -6.74
N THR A 407 25.36 -4.87 -7.83
CA THR A 407 24.20 -5.36 -8.62
C THR A 407 23.19 -6.17 -7.77
N THR A 408 23.62 -6.62 -6.60
CA THR A 408 22.76 -7.19 -5.57
C THR A 408 21.93 -6.07 -4.93
N LEU A 409 20.65 -5.99 -5.31
CA LEU A 409 19.64 -5.32 -4.48
C LEU A 409 19.90 -5.72 -3.03
N ALA A 410 20.11 -4.76 -2.14
CA ALA A 410 20.11 -5.04 -0.71
C ALA A 410 18.82 -5.83 -0.42
N PRO A 411 18.91 -6.99 0.28
CA PRO A 411 17.73 -7.80 0.51
C PRO A 411 16.68 -6.90 1.16
N LEU A 412 15.48 -6.89 0.56
CA LEU A 412 14.34 -6.28 1.21
C LEU A 412 14.30 -6.83 2.64
N PRO A 413 14.06 -5.98 3.66
CA PRO A 413 13.80 -6.50 5.00
C PRO A 413 12.75 -7.62 4.87
N PRO A 414 12.92 -8.74 5.58
CA PRO A 414 12.11 -9.93 5.39
C PRO A 414 10.64 -9.56 5.42
N GLU A 415 9.93 -9.94 4.36
CA GLU A 415 8.50 -9.69 4.19
C GLU A 415 7.77 -10.25 5.42
N GLN A 416 7.29 -9.37 6.30
CA GLN A 416 6.50 -9.81 7.44
C GLN A 416 5.19 -10.38 6.88
N VAL A 417 5.05 -11.70 6.97
CA VAL A 417 3.81 -12.40 6.67
C VAL A 417 2.76 -11.89 7.66
N ILE A 418 1.98 -10.89 7.25
CA ILE A 418 0.79 -10.46 7.97
C ILE A 418 -0.18 -11.64 7.90
N ALA A 419 -0.31 -12.36 9.02
CA ALA A 419 -1.29 -13.40 9.19
C ALA A 419 -2.69 -12.81 8.92
N PRO A 420 -3.56 -13.49 8.15
CA PRO A 420 -4.94 -13.04 8.05
C PRO A 420 -5.54 -13.05 9.47
N PRO A 421 -6.43 -12.10 9.80
CA PRO A 421 -7.10 -12.11 11.09
C PRO A 421 -7.80 -13.46 11.27
N LEU A 422 -7.57 -14.10 12.42
CA LEU A 422 -8.22 -15.34 12.79
C LEU A 422 -9.73 -15.16 12.66
N SER A 423 -10.36 -15.96 11.80
CA SER A 423 -11.81 -16.08 11.73
C SER A 423 -12.30 -16.71 13.04
N GLU A 424 -12.93 -15.89 13.88
CA GLU A 424 -13.74 -16.36 15.01
C GLU A 424 -14.96 -17.08 14.46
N ASP A 425 -14.98 -18.41 14.54
CA ASP A 425 -16.21 -19.19 14.62
C ASP A 425 -15.87 -20.59 15.15
N ALA A 426 -15.89 -20.74 16.47
CA ALA A 426 -16.20 -22.01 17.14
C ALA A 426 -16.59 -21.78 18.61
N GLU A 427 -17.88 -21.98 18.86
CA GLU A 427 -18.51 -22.42 20.11
C GLU A 427 -19.06 -21.36 21.08
N ASP A 428 -20.37 -21.13 20.91
CA ASP A 428 -21.34 -20.79 21.95
C ASP A 428 -21.12 -21.60 23.24
N LEU A 429 -20.84 -20.91 24.35
CA LEU A 429 -21.36 -21.26 25.68
C LEU A 429 -21.62 -19.98 26.48
N ASP A 430 -22.89 -19.57 26.51
CA ASP A 430 -23.62 -18.91 27.61
C ASP A 430 -22.75 -18.21 28.68
N ASN A 431 -22.50 -16.90 28.50
CA ASN A 431 -22.14 -16.03 29.63
C ASN A 431 -22.56 -14.58 29.30
N PRO A 432 -23.40 -13.91 30.12
CA PRO A 432 -23.78 -12.53 29.87
C PRO A 432 -22.53 -11.63 29.94
N GLU A 433 -22.48 -10.62 29.07
CA GLU A 433 -21.48 -9.54 29.03
C GLU A 433 -20.88 -9.24 30.40
N GLN A 434 -19.70 -9.80 30.68
CA GLN A 434 -18.77 -9.21 31.63
C GLN A 434 -17.89 -8.26 30.85
N VAL A 435 -18.33 -7.01 30.78
CA VAL A 435 -17.43 -5.88 30.55
C VAL A 435 -16.40 -5.92 31.68
N VAL A 436 -15.23 -6.48 31.40
CA VAL A 436 -14.07 -6.35 32.29
C VAL A 436 -13.73 -4.86 32.30
N PRO A 437 -13.71 -4.18 33.45
CA PRO A 437 -13.40 -2.76 33.48
C PRO A 437 -11.95 -2.55 33.00
N THR A 438 -11.78 -1.79 31.92
CA THR A 438 -10.46 -1.28 31.50
C THR A 438 -9.79 -0.60 32.69
N ALA A 439 -8.59 -1.05 33.07
CA ALA A 439 -7.85 -0.46 34.16
C ALA A 439 -7.53 1.01 33.84
N THR A 440 -7.97 1.95 34.68
CA THR A 440 -7.64 3.37 34.53
C THR A 440 -6.22 3.62 35.03
N LEU A 441 -5.33 4.08 34.14
CA LEU A 441 -3.97 4.47 34.47
C LEU A 441 -3.96 5.92 34.99
N ARG A 442 -3.03 6.24 35.89
CA ARG A 442 -2.86 7.59 36.45
C ARG A 442 -1.69 8.30 35.76
N SER A 443 -1.72 9.63 35.69
CA SER A 443 -0.52 10.41 35.33
C SER A 443 0.59 10.17 36.36
N GLY A 444 1.84 10.04 35.91
CA GLY A 444 3.01 9.72 36.72
C GLY A 444 3.19 8.23 37.06
N GLN A 445 2.35 7.35 36.52
CA GLN A 445 2.43 5.91 36.78
C GLN A 445 3.51 5.25 35.92
N LEU A 446 4.31 4.39 36.54
CA LEU A 446 5.28 3.54 35.83
C LEU A 446 4.66 2.15 35.61
N LEU A 447 4.58 1.74 34.35
CA LEU A 447 4.06 0.45 33.92
C LEU A 447 5.20 -0.37 33.29
N PRO A 448 5.72 -1.40 33.96
CA PRO A 448 6.73 -2.29 33.37
C PRO A 448 6.08 -3.18 32.30
N LEU A 449 6.59 -3.14 31.07
CA LEU A 449 6.04 -3.87 29.92
C LEU A 449 6.74 -5.22 29.75
N LEU A 450 6.68 -6.04 30.80
CA LEU A 450 7.38 -7.33 30.86
C LEU A 450 6.83 -8.32 29.82
N GLY A 451 7.70 -8.81 28.95
CA GLY A 451 7.35 -9.80 27.94
C GLY A 451 6.53 -9.27 26.76
N LEU A 452 6.26 -7.96 26.71
CA LEU A 452 5.65 -7.33 25.54
C LEU A 452 6.71 -7.08 24.47
N GLN A 453 6.37 -7.40 23.23
CA GLN A 453 7.20 -7.14 22.06
C GLN A 453 6.79 -5.86 21.35
N ARG A 454 5.46 -5.63 21.27
CA ARG A 454 4.90 -4.46 20.62
C ARG A 454 3.82 -3.79 21.44
N LEU A 455 3.85 -2.46 21.48
CA LEU A 455 2.90 -1.62 22.20
C LEU A 455 2.08 -0.79 21.22
N ARG A 456 0.77 -0.68 21.45
CA ARG A 456 -0.12 0.20 20.69
C ARG A 456 -0.69 1.28 21.61
N LEU A 457 -0.50 2.52 21.22
CA LEU A 457 -1.01 3.72 21.89
C LEU A 457 -2.03 4.38 20.98
N VAL A 458 -3.31 4.41 21.37
CA VAL A 458 -4.41 4.93 20.51
C VAL A 458 -5.03 6.15 21.17
N LEU A 459 -5.06 7.27 20.45
CA LEU A 459 -5.79 8.47 20.85
C LEU A 459 -7.21 8.40 20.31
N GLN A 460 -8.18 8.19 21.19
CA GLN A 460 -9.60 8.09 20.84
C GLN A 460 -10.32 9.41 21.13
N THR A 461 -11.20 9.80 20.19
CA THR A 461 -11.91 11.07 20.21
C THR A 461 -13.41 10.89 20.14
N ASP A 462 -14.15 11.79 20.76
CA ASP A 462 -15.59 11.93 20.56
C ASP A 462 -15.86 12.78 19.29
N GLY A 463 -15.55 12.26 18.11
CA GLY A 463 -15.85 12.91 16.82
C GLY A 463 -14.69 12.98 15.83
N ASP A 464 -14.96 13.57 14.66
CA ASP A 464 -14.01 13.77 13.56
C ASP A 464 -13.13 14.99 13.90
N THR A 465 -11.99 14.75 14.55
CA THR A 465 -11.09 15.79 15.04
C THR A 465 -9.66 15.43 14.72
N ASP A 466 -8.93 16.37 14.14
CA ASP A 466 -7.51 16.21 13.82
C ASP A 466 -6.72 16.09 15.13
N ILE A 467 -6.11 14.94 15.35
CA ILE A 467 -5.09 14.70 16.36
C ILE A 467 -3.85 14.19 15.64
N ASP A 468 -2.72 14.79 15.95
CA ASP A 468 -1.43 14.36 15.40
C ASP A 468 -0.54 13.80 16.53
N PRO A 469 -0.48 12.48 16.71
CA PRO A 469 0.53 11.86 17.56
C PRO A 469 1.94 12.13 17.02
N VAL A 470 2.87 12.43 17.91
CA VAL A 470 4.29 12.62 17.59
C VAL A 470 5.15 11.86 18.59
N ALA A 471 6.26 11.30 18.12
CA ALA A 471 7.22 10.64 18.99
C ALA A 471 8.66 11.03 18.67
N PHE A 472 9.50 11.08 19.69
CA PHE A 472 10.93 11.35 19.59
C PHE A 472 11.73 10.20 20.20
N LEU A 473 12.68 9.65 19.46
CA LEU A 473 13.60 8.63 19.93
C LEU A 473 14.87 9.30 20.46
N LEU A 474 15.08 9.23 21.76
CA LEU A 474 16.12 9.96 22.46
C LEU A 474 17.23 9.02 22.94
N THR A 475 18.46 9.49 22.79
CA THR A 475 19.66 8.89 23.37
C THR A 475 19.73 9.13 24.88
N ASP A 476 20.76 8.59 25.53
CA ASP A 476 21.00 8.80 26.96
C ASP A 476 21.27 10.27 27.34
N GLN A 477 21.61 11.11 26.36
CA GLN A 477 21.76 12.56 26.50
C GLN A 477 20.44 13.33 26.36
N GLY A 478 19.32 12.65 26.09
CA GLY A 478 18.01 13.29 25.90
C GLY A 478 17.85 14.02 24.56
N VAL A 479 18.70 13.70 23.58
CA VAL A 479 18.65 14.25 22.21
C VAL A 479 18.49 13.14 21.19
N ILE A 480 17.91 13.48 20.04
CA ILE A 480 17.85 12.62 18.87
C ILE A 480 19.22 12.47 18.20
N ARG A 481 19.38 11.49 17.32
CA ARG A 481 20.62 11.26 16.55
C ARG A 481 20.58 11.91 15.18
N SER A 482 19.39 11.94 14.58
CA SER A 482 19.07 12.59 13.30
C SER A 482 17.58 12.93 13.25
N ASP A 483 17.16 13.71 12.26
CA ASP A 483 15.74 14.03 12.05
C ASP A 483 14.86 12.79 11.82
N GLU A 484 15.46 11.65 11.48
CA GLU A 484 14.78 10.36 11.32
C GLU A 484 14.20 9.82 12.64
N ASP A 485 14.76 10.22 13.79
CA ASP A 485 14.32 9.83 15.13
C ASP A 485 13.04 10.56 15.59
N MET A 486 12.44 11.40 14.75
CA MET A 486 11.12 11.99 14.98
C MET A 486 10.05 11.36 14.07
N VAL A 487 8.99 10.81 14.67
CA VAL A 487 7.86 10.23 13.92
C VAL A 487 6.62 11.07 14.08
N PHE A 488 6.03 11.47 12.96
CA PHE A 488 4.88 12.37 12.83
C PHE A 488 4.20 12.15 11.47
N TYR A 489 3.11 12.86 11.16
CA TYR A 489 2.34 12.63 9.92
C TYR A 489 3.17 12.70 8.62
N GLY A 490 4.22 13.55 8.58
CA GLY A 490 5.10 13.70 7.41
C GLY A 490 6.18 12.64 7.30
N GLN A 491 6.46 11.93 8.39
CA GLN A 491 7.39 10.81 8.50
C GLN A 491 6.75 9.75 9.40
N PRO A 492 5.76 9.00 8.88
CA PRO A 492 4.94 8.11 9.69
C PRO A 492 5.69 6.86 10.16
N ASP A 493 6.82 6.52 9.56
CA ASP A 493 7.60 5.33 9.90
C ASP A 493 9.03 5.69 10.27
N HIS A 494 9.50 5.19 11.42
CA HIS A 494 10.92 5.24 11.77
C HIS A 494 11.70 4.22 10.92
N PRO A 495 12.88 4.55 10.35
CA PRO A 495 13.62 3.65 9.44
C PRO A 495 13.99 2.29 10.03
N SER A 496 14.16 2.20 11.35
CA SER A 496 14.43 0.91 12.02
C SER A 496 13.19 0.06 12.26
N GLY A 497 11.98 0.60 12.10
CA GLY A 497 10.71 -0.03 12.49
C GLY A 497 10.38 0.08 13.99
N ALA A 498 11.15 0.86 14.75
CA ALA A 498 10.96 1.05 16.19
C ALA A 498 9.61 1.68 16.54
N ILE A 499 9.16 2.64 15.75
CA ILE A 499 7.86 3.29 15.93
C ILE A 499 7.22 3.61 14.57
N THR A 500 5.91 3.43 14.49
CA THR A 500 5.08 3.74 13.32
C THR A 500 3.82 4.46 13.75
N LEU A 501 3.47 5.53 13.05
CA LEU A 501 2.16 6.17 13.09
C LEU A 501 1.17 5.32 12.29
N ALA A 502 0.20 4.74 12.99
CA ALA A 502 -0.78 3.82 12.47
C ALA A 502 -2.20 4.38 12.54
N SER A 503 -3.08 3.82 11.72
CA SER A 503 -4.51 4.08 11.86
C SER A 503 -5.09 3.40 13.11
N ASP A 504 -6.06 4.06 13.73
CA ASP A 504 -6.98 3.43 14.68
C ASP A 504 -7.94 2.47 13.97
N ASP A 505 -8.83 1.85 14.73
CA ASP A 505 -9.79 0.87 14.21
C ASP A 505 -10.89 1.52 13.34
N THR A 506 -10.93 2.86 13.25
CA THR A 506 -11.79 3.64 12.37
C THR A 506 -11.08 4.09 11.08
N GLY A 507 -9.77 3.90 10.99
CA GLY A 507 -8.93 4.27 9.85
C GLY A 507 -8.22 5.62 9.98
N ALA A 508 -8.41 6.37 11.07
CA ALA A 508 -7.76 7.65 11.32
C ALA A 508 -6.35 7.45 11.89
N ALA A 509 -5.34 8.21 11.42
CA ALA A 509 -3.92 8.05 11.82
C ALA A 509 -3.63 8.57 13.25
N THR A 510 -4.31 8.03 14.25
CA THR A 510 -4.32 8.50 15.64
C THR A 510 -3.63 7.53 16.61
N ALA A 511 -2.87 6.54 16.09
CA ALA A 511 -2.20 5.53 16.90
C ALA A 511 -0.68 5.51 16.68
N LEU A 512 0.10 5.23 17.74
CA LEU A 512 1.52 4.92 17.67
C LEU A 512 1.74 3.45 17.99
N HIS A 513 2.40 2.73 17.09
CA HIS A 513 2.84 1.35 17.29
C HIS A 513 4.33 1.35 17.57
N VAL A 514 4.73 0.80 18.72
CA VAL A 514 6.13 0.71 19.14
C VAL A 514 6.57 -0.75 19.11
N THR A 515 7.71 -1.03 18.49
CA THR A 515 8.33 -2.37 18.44
C THR A 515 9.66 -2.34 19.17
N PHE A 516 9.72 -2.94 20.36
CA PHE A 516 10.85 -2.76 21.28
C PHE A 516 12.18 -3.33 20.78
N ASP A 517 12.13 -4.47 20.10
CA ASP A 517 13.31 -5.15 19.53
C ASP A 517 13.87 -4.44 18.29
N ALA A 518 13.05 -3.58 17.65
CA ALA A 518 13.44 -2.77 16.51
C ALA A 518 14.03 -1.40 16.92
N THR A 519 13.97 -1.06 18.21
CA THR A 519 14.53 0.17 18.74
C THR A 519 16.07 0.11 18.76
N PRO A 520 16.78 1.03 18.08
CA PRO A 520 18.25 1.03 18.04
C PRO A 520 18.87 1.03 19.44
N THR A 521 20.06 0.42 19.59
CA THR A 521 20.67 0.15 20.90
C THR A 521 21.07 1.39 21.68
N ASP A 522 21.33 2.48 20.97
CA ASP A 522 21.69 3.82 21.44
C ASP A 522 20.48 4.68 21.85
N VAL A 523 19.26 4.27 21.51
CA VAL A 523 18.02 4.90 21.99
C VAL A 523 17.67 4.34 23.37
N THR A 524 17.55 5.21 24.35
CA THR A 524 17.23 4.85 25.75
C THR A 524 15.84 5.30 26.16
N GLU A 525 15.26 6.27 25.46
CA GLU A 525 13.95 6.82 25.75
C GLU A 525 13.15 7.10 24.47
N ILE A 526 11.84 6.89 24.51
CA ILE A 526 10.91 7.31 23.46
C ILE A 526 9.89 8.26 24.09
N LEU A 527 10.01 9.54 23.79
CA LEU A 527 9.07 10.57 24.26
C LEU A 527 7.82 10.56 23.38
N LEU A 528 6.65 10.54 24.00
CA LEU A 528 5.35 10.45 23.34
C LEU A 528 4.58 11.75 23.56
N THR A 529 4.19 12.40 22.47
CA THR A 529 3.40 13.64 22.48
C THR A 529 2.23 13.57 21.51
N ALA A 530 1.31 14.52 21.61
CA ALA A 530 0.27 14.70 20.61
C ALA A 530 -0.13 16.17 20.50
N GLN A 531 -0.37 16.60 19.26
CA GLN A 531 -0.94 17.90 18.95
C GLN A 531 -2.47 17.78 18.89
N LEU A 532 -3.16 18.59 19.69
CA LEU A 532 -4.63 18.62 19.76
C LEU A 532 -5.14 20.06 19.57
N PRO A 533 -6.39 20.25 19.11
CA PRO A 533 -7.05 21.55 19.12
C PRO A 533 -7.16 22.14 20.53
N THR A 534 -6.88 23.43 20.67
CA THR A 534 -6.76 24.13 21.97
C THR A 534 -8.09 24.35 22.69
N ASP A 535 -9.21 24.23 21.98
CA ASP A 535 -10.57 24.41 22.52
C ASP A 535 -11.17 23.12 23.10
N ARG A 536 -10.37 22.05 23.17
CA ARG A 536 -10.86 20.74 23.56
C ARG A 536 -11.04 20.58 25.08
N PRO A 537 -12.23 20.13 25.55
CA PRO A 537 -12.45 19.93 26.97
C PRO A 537 -11.71 18.70 27.50
N ALA A 538 -11.25 18.76 28.75
CA ALA A 538 -10.68 17.61 29.46
C ALA A 538 -11.60 16.39 29.39
N GLY A 539 -11.03 15.22 29.13
CA GLY A 539 -11.75 13.95 29.04
C GLY A 539 -12.45 13.67 27.70
N ALA A 540 -12.48 14.61 26.76
CA ALA A 540 -13.01 14.36 25.40
C ALA A 540 -12.02 13.61 24.49
N THR A 541 -10.78 13.42 24.94
CA THR A 541 -9.81 12.49 24.35
C THR A 541 -9.38 11.51 25.41
N CYS A 542 -9.20 10.25 25.04
CA CYS A 542 -8.50 9.30 25.89
C CYS A 542 -7.37 8.60 25.13
N LEU A 543 -6.28 8.31 25.85
CA LEU A 543 -5.21 7.45 25.40
C LEU A 543 -5.50 6.03 25.89
N ARG A 544 -5.58 5.08 24.97
CA ARG A 544 -5.60 3.64 25.29
C ARG A 544 -4.24 3.03 25.02
N VAL A 545 -3.78 2.23 25.97
CA VAL A 545 -2.51 1.50 25.90
C VAL A 545 -2.85 0.02 25.76
N LEU A 546 -2.43 -0.59 24.66
CA LEU A 546 -2.71 -1.99 24.37
C LEU A 546 -1.42 -2.74 24.04
N ASP A 547 -1.41 -4.02 24.36
CA ASP A 547 -0.51 -4.96 23.70
C ASP A 547 -0.93 -5.08 22.23
N LEU A 548 -0.03 -4.77 21.30
CA LEU A 548 -0.34 -4.82 19.87
C LEU A 548 -0.49 -6.25 19.37
N ASP A 549 0.21 -7.21 19.99
CA ASP A 549 0.23 -8.61 19.56
C ASP A 549 -1.05 -9.35 20.00
N THR A 550 -1.49 -9.10 21.23
CA THR A 550 -2.63 -9.82 21.82
C THR A 550 -3.92 -9.00 21.85
N GLY A 551 -3.84 -7.68 21.63
CA GLY A 551 -4.97 -6.75 21.81
C GLY A 551 -5.35 -6.53 23.28
N HIS A 552 -4.59 -7.09 24.22
CA HIS A 552 -4.85 -6.96 25.65
C HIS A 552 -4.76 -5.49 26.08
N ASP A 553 -5.82 -4.99 26.72
CA ASP A 553 -5.90 -3.61 27.22
C ASP A 553 -5.05 -3.47 28.48
N LEU A 554 -3.97 -2.70 28.39
CA LEU A 554 -3.04 -2.41 29.49
C LEU A 554 -3.51 -1.21 30.31
N GLY A 555 -4.44 -0.42 29.77
CA GLY A 555 -5.17 0.59 30.48
C GLY A 555 -5.45 1.85 29.67
N ARG A 556 -6.24 2.74 30.28
CA ARG A 556 -6.72 3.99 29.68
C ARG A 556 -6.36 5.19 30.53
N LEU A 557 -6.03 6.31 29.87
CA LEU A 557 -5.92 7.63 30.48
C LEU A 557 -6.83 8.63 29.78
N ASP A 558 -7.53 9.45 30.55
CA ASP A 558 -8.26 10.60 30.01
C ASP A 558 -7.32 11.81 29.95
N LEU A 559 -7.28 12.47 28.80
CA LEU A 559 -6.36 13.59 28.55
C LEU A 559 -6.91 14.89 29.15
N PRO A 560 -6.04 15.75 29.72
CA PRO A 560 -6.44 17.05 30.21
C PRO A 560 -6.78 18.01 29.05
N THR A 561 -7.34 19.17 29.38
CA THR A 561 -7.49 20.26 28.42
C THR A 561 -6.11 20.64 27.85
N PRO A 562 -5.94 20.70 26.51
CA PRO A 562 -4.67 21.13 25.92
C PRO A 562 -4.30 22.56 26.33
N GLY A 563 -2.99 22.82 26.44
CA GLY A 563 -2.47 24.17 26.69
C GLY A 563 -2.64 25.12 25.49
N PRO A 564 -2.16 26.37 25.59
CA PRO A 564 -2.32 27.37 24.53
C PRO A 564 -1.65 26.98 23.20
N THR A 565 -0.65 26.10 23.22
CA THR A 565 0.02 25.58 22.02
C THR A 565 -0.65 24.34 21.44
N GLY A 566 -1.58 23.72 22.17
CA GLY A 566 -2.24 22.47 21.79
C GLY A 566 -1.38 21.21 21.96
N LEU A 567 -0.10 21.35 22.33
CA LEU A 567 0.82 20.23 22.47
C LEU A 567 0.73 19.62 23.87
N LEU A 568 0.55 18.30 23.92
CA LEU A 568 0.46 17.51 25.14
C LEU A 568 1.55 16.45 25.17
N GLN A 569 2.24 16.32 26.31
CA GLN A 569 3.03 15.13 26.61
C GLN A 569 2.07 14.03 27.08
N LEU A 570 2.25 12.82 26.55
CA LEU A 570 1.48 11.62 26.91
C LEU A 570 2.24 10.75 27.93
N GLY A 571 3.55 10.73 27.80
CA GLY A 571 4.46 9.94 28.62
C GLY A 571 5.77 9.67 27.90
N ALA A 572 6.57 8.76 28.45
CA ALA A 572 7.79 8.28 27.83
C ALA A 572 7.97 6.79 28.08
N LEU A 573 8.53 6.08 27.10
CA LEU A 573 9.01 4.72 27.25
C LEU A 573 10.50 4.77 27.59
N HIS A 574 10.92 4.09 28.65
CA HIS A 574 12.32 4.01 29.04
C HIS A 574 12.83 2.58 28.89
N ARG A 575 14.04 2.45 28.36
CA ARG A 575 14.73 1.17 28.22
C ARG A 575 15.36 0.78 29.55
N GLU A 576 14.93 -0.34 30.10
CA GLU A 576 15.55 -1.00 31.24
C GLU A 576 16.52 -2.10 30.76
N ALA A 577 17.28 -2.70 31.68
CA ALA A 577 18.27 -3.73 31.33
C ALA A 577 17.67 -4.98 30.63
N THR A 578 16.38 -5.28 30.85
CA THR A 578 15.73 -6.50 30.37
C THR A 578 14.35 -6.30 29.75
N HIS A 579 13.82 -5.08 29.77
CA HIS A 579 12.47 -4.75 29.29
C HIS A 579 12.34 -3.24 29.04
N TRP A 580 11.17 -2.80 28.58
CA TRP A 580 10.80 -1.39 28.53
C TRP A 580 9.76 -1.06 29.60
N SER A 581 9.77 0.17 30.10
CA SER A 581 8.78 0.67 31.05
C SER A 581 8.09 1.90 30.47
N LEU A 582 6.76 1.98 30.57
CA LEU A 582 5.98 3.17 30.20
C LEU A 582 5.78 4.03 31.43
N ARG A 583 6.32 5.23 31.43
CA ARG A 583 5.97 6.27 32.40
C ARG A 583 4.91 7.17 31.78
N THR A 584 3.68 7.08 32.27
CA THR A 584 2.61 7.99 31.85
C THR A 584 2.88 9.38 32.44
N GLN A 585 2.73 10.44 31.65
CA GLN A 585 2.89 11.81 32.12
C GLN A 585 2.06 12.72 31.23
N LEU A 586 0.92 13.16 31.76
CA LEU A 586 -0.05 13.99 31.04
C LEU A 586 0.12 15.46 31.40
N ASP A 587 0.98 16.16 30.67
CA ASP A 587 1.27 17.58 30.87
C ASP A 587 1.03 18.38 29.59
N ALA A 588 0.34 19.51 29.71
CA ALA A 588 0.26 20.50 28.65
C ALA A 588 1.60 21.24 28.57
N LEU A 589 2.20 21.26 27.38
CA LEU A 589 3.49 21.89 27.17
C LEU A 589 3.31 23.36 26.81
N ASP A 590 4.09 24.25 27.42
CA ASP A 590 4.12 25.68 27.08
C ASP A 590 4.85 25.96 25.76
N LEU A 591 5.61 24.98 25.27
CA LEU A 591 6.33 24.99 24.00
C LEU A 591 5.42 24.47 22.88
N ASP A 592 5.61 24.98 21.66
CA ASP A 592 5.01 24.38 20.46
C ASP A 592 5.87 23.22 19.95
N LEU A 593 5.35 22.47 18.97
CA LEU A 593 6.03 21.28 18.45
C LEU A 593 7.40 21.62 17.84
N ALA A 594 7.53 22.77 17.17
CA ALA A 594 8.79 23.20 16.59
C ALA A 594 9.84 23.49 17.67
N ALA A 595 9.47 24.19 18.74
CA ALA A 595 10.37 24.46 19.85
C ALA A 595 10.77 23.17 20.60
N LEU A 596 9.87 22.20 20.74
CA LEU A 596 10.19 20.88 21.31
C LEU A 596 11.15 20.09 20.40
N ALA A 597 10.90 20.09 19.08
CA ALA A 597 11.78 19.48 18.09
C ALA A 597 13.19 20.07 18.11
N THR A 598 13.32 21.40 18.15
CA THR A 598 14.62 22.07 18.31
C THR A 598 15.30 21.71 19.63
N ALA A 599 14.55 21.64 20.74
CA ALA A 599 15.09 21.25 22.04
C ALA A 599 15.57 19.78 22.06
N ALA A 600 14.92 18.90 21.28
CA ALA A 600 15.32 17.51 21.11
C ALA A 600 16.52 17.33 20.15
N GLY A 601 16.92 18.37 19.42
CA GLY A 601 18.11 18.37 18.55
C GLY A 601 17.85 18.45 17.05
N ILE A 602 16.61 18.71 16.59
CA ILE A 602 16.27 18.89 15.17
C ILE A 602 16.74 20.28 14.68
N ASP A 603 17.42 20.31 13.54
CA ASP A 603 17.77 21.55 12.85
C ASP A 603 16.59 22.03 11.98
N ILE A 604 15.72 22.85 12.56
CA ILE A 604 14.57 23.44 11.86
C ILE A 604 15.03 24.73 11.16
N ASN A 605 15.57 24.60 9.94
CA ASN A 605 15.89 25.74 9.07
C ASN A 605 14.79 26.04 8.05
#